data_AF-A0A969FFM2-F1
#
_entry.id   AF-A0A969FFM2-F1
#
_cell.length_a   1.000
_cell.length_b   1.000
_cell.length_c   1.000
_cell.angle_alpha   90.00
_cell.angle_beta   90.00
_cell.angle_gamma   90.00
#
_symmetry.space_group_name_H-M   'P 1'
#
loop_
_entity.id
_entity.type
_entity.pdbx_description
1 polymer ?
#
loop_
_entity_poly.entity_id
_entity_poly.type
_entity_poly.pdbx_seq_one_letter_code
_entity_poly.pdbx_strand_id
1 'polypeptide(L)'
;MLTSNLPKTFAESVNIAEEYALLQLEESSCQQLLHYHNEDHANAVKRRARLIFEAIAPFLSLNEIALQRTQLLIDFCATAHDMVQIFSEHLPDTSRKRPHGVSEAETITQLIAYIQELNQQILQHNPSSEAVFTDSDIEIIREAIEATVCEYNVGDRSLYQPSLYQTDKSPNIVALVTALADLGALGIEGIDAYNQEGRLISLEENPDAISIIKIQPCMNIEVFDQLEQRREDIRQRLLKRANFQVDFAKGRLKRFEREVSRLPEGAIHQLKTQVFKHLTSETIEAIELTTPTKDDTSLWELAAFFGLGDQLSPIQFKLEQNEPW
;
A
#
# COMPACT_ATOMS: atom_id res chain seq x y z
N MET A 1 12.61 13.73 -19.88
CA MET A 1 12.96 13.71 -21.32
C MET A 1 11.66 13.93 -22.09
N LEU A 2 11.54 15.00 -22.87
CA LEU A 2 10.32 15.29 -23.62
C LEU A 2 10.34 14.53 -24.96
N THR A 3 9.38 13.64 -25.17
CA THR A 3 9.16 13.00 -26.47
C THR A 3 8.76 14.05 -27.49
N SER A 4 9.30 13.93 -28.71
CA SER A 4 9.14 14.87 -29.82
C SER A 4 7.73 14.95 -30.42
N ASN A 5 6.72 14.30 -29.82
CA ASN A 5 5.33 14.37 -30.23
C ASN A 5 4.42 14.55 -29.01
N LEU A 6 3.57 15.57 -29.05
CA LEU A 6 2.50 15.78 -28.08
C LEU A 6 1.42 14.68 -28.19
N PRO A 7 0.77 14.32 -27.07
CA PRO A 7 -0.31 13.34 -27.10
C PRO A 7 -1.51 13.87 -27.90
N LYS A 8 -2.12 12.96 -28.66
CA LYS A 8 -3.27 13.19 -29.53
C LYS A 8 -4.55 12.63 -28.95
N THR A 9 -4.45 11.72 -27.98
CA THR A 9 -5.61 11.12 -27.31
C THR A 9 -5.46 11.23 -25.79
N PHE A 10 -6.57 11.13 -25.07
CA PHE A 10 -6.55 11.15 -23.61
C PHE A 10 -5.72 9.98 -23.04
N ALA A 11 -5.82 8.80 -23.65
CA ALA A 11 -5.04 7.63 -23.25
C ALA A 11 -3.52 7.87 -23.38
N GLU A 12 -3.07 8.56 -24.44
CA GLU A 12 -1.67 8.94 -24.59
C GLU A 12 -1.22 9.92 -23.51
N SER A 13 -2.06 10.91 -23.15
CA SER A 13 -1.74 11.83 -22.04
C SER A 13 -1.70 11.12 -20.69
N VAL A 14 -2.60 10.16 -20.45
CA VAL A 14 -2.58 9.31 -19.26
C VAL A 14 -1.29 8.50 -19.18
N ASN A 15 -0.87 7.88 -20.29
CA ASN A 15 0.39 7.12 -20.31
C ASN A 15 1.60 8.02 -20.00
N ILE A 16 1.66 9.23 -20.55
CA ILE A 16 2.74 10.19 -20.26
C ILE A 16 2.76 10.57 -18.78
N ALA A 17 1.58 10.85 -18.19
CA ALA A 17 1.48 11.17 -16.77
C ALA A 17 1.82 9.95 -15.88
N GLU A 18 1.46 8.74 -16.31
CA GLU A 18 1.81 7.50 -15.62
C GLU A 18 3.32 7.24 -15.63
N GLU A 19 3.99 7.45 -16.77
CA GLU A 19 5.46 7.37 -16.88
C GLU A 19 6.14 8.37 -15.93
N TYR A 20 5.62 9.60 -15.82
CA TYR A 20 6.10 10.57 -14.83
C TYR A 20 5.94 10.05 -13.40
N ALA A 21 4.78 9.49 -13.05
CA ALA A 21 4.53 8.94 -11.72
C ALA A 21 5.49 7.79 -11.38
N LEU A 22 5.73 6.88 -12.31
CA LEU A 22 6.68 5.77 -12.13
C LEU A 22 8.11 6.26 -11.92
N LEU A 23 8.55 7.27 -12.67
CA LEU A 23 9.88 7.88 -12.48
C LEU A 23 10.04 8.50 -11.09
N GLN A 24 9.01 9.20 -10.60
CA GLN A 24 9.03 9.78 -9.25
C GLN A 24 8.99 8.70 -8.16
N LEU A 25 8.22 7.63 -8.37
CA LEU A 25 8.18 6.48 -7.47
C LEU A 25 9.53 5.76 -7.38
N GLU A 26 10.22 5.56 -8.50
CA GLU A 26 11.57 4.99 -8.55
C GLU A 26 12.57 5.87 -7.78
N GLU A 27 12.51 7.19 -8.00
CA GLU A 27 13.34 8.16 -7.28
C GLU A 27 13.08 8.10 -5.76
N SER A 28 11.82 8.14 -5.33
CA SER A 28 11.43 8.03 -3.92
C SER A 28 11.89 6.71 -3.30
N SER A 29 11.70 5.60 -4.03
CA SER A 29 12.10 4.26 -3.61
C SER A 29 13.60 4.15 -3.35
N CYS A 30 14.42 4.71 -4.25
CA CYS A 30 15.87 4.70 -4.12
C CYS A 30 16.36 5.60 -2.98
N GLN A 31 15.81 6.82 -2.88
CA GLN A 31 16.25 7.80 -1.88
C GLN A 31 15.89 7.37 -0.46
N GLN A 32 14.75 6.68 -0.29
CA GLN A 32 14.20 6.36 1.02
C GLN A 32 14.26 4.87 1.38
N LEU A 33 14.85 4.04 0.52
CA LEU A 33 14.94 2.59 0.72
C LEU A 33 13.55 1.99 0.98
N LEU A 34 12.60 2.27 0.08
CA LEU A 34 11.22 1.78 0.18
C LEU A 34 11.18 0.30 -0.20
N HIS A 35 10.79 -0.54 0.75
CA HIS A 35 10.66 -1.98 0.54
C HIS A 35 9.25 -2.37 0.10
N TYR A 36 8.23 -1.58 0.48
CA TYR A 36 6.84 -1.86 0.16
C TYR A 36 6.27 -0.82 -0.81
N HIS A 37 6.34 0.47 -0.50
CA HIS A 37 5.73 1.51 -1.35
C HIS A 37 6.63 1.81 -2.57
N ASN A 38 6.71 0.85 -3.49
CA ASN A 38 7.53 0.90 -4.70
C ASN A 38 6.70 0.46 -5.93
N GLU A 39 7.36 0.34 -7.09
CA GLU A 39 6.70 -0.03 -8.34
C GLU A 39 5.96 -1.37 -8.28
N ASP A 40 6.45 -2.36 -7.52
CA ASP A 40 5.76 -3.66 -7.40
C ASP A 40 4.40 -3.51 -6.69
N HIS A 41 4.35 -2.69 -5.65
CA HIS A 41 3.09 -2.35 -4.96
C HIS A 41 2.16 -1.57 -5.88
N ALA A 42 2.63 -0.51 -6.54
CA ALA A 42 1.82 0.24 -7.50
C ALA A 42 1.21 -0.66 -8.58
N ASN A 43 2.01 -1.58 -9.13
CA ASN A 43 1.55 -2.58 -10.09
C ASN A 43 0.54 -3.57 -9.48
N ALA A 44 0.71 -3.98 -8.23
CA ALA A 44 -0.24 -4.83 -7.52
C ALA A 44 -1.59 -4.13 -7.30
N VAL A 45 -1.58 -2.87 -6.84
CA VAL A 45 -2.78 -2.04 -6.69
C VAL A 45 -3.47 -1.86 -8.05
N LYS A 46 -2.72 -1.57 -9.12
CA LYS A 46 -3.29 -1.47 -10.49
C LYS A 46 -4.00 -2.75 -10.93
N ARG A 47 -3.39 -3.92 -10.71
CA ARG A 47 -4.02 -5.21 -11.02
C ARG A 47 -5.30 -5.43 -10.22
N ARG A 48 -5.27 -5.18 -8.91
CA ARG A 48 -6.43 -5.30 -8.01
C ARG A 48 -7.55 -4.34 -8.44
N ALA A 49 -7.21 -3.10 -8.75
CA ALA A 49 -8.13 -2.07 -9.19
C ALA A 49 -8.86 -2.47 -10.49
N ARG A 50 -8.15 -3.09 -11.45
CA ARG A 50 -8.77 -3.66 -12.65
C ARG A 50 -9.75 -4.77 -12.33
N LEU A 51 -9.39 -5.73 -11.48
CA LEU A 51 -10.30 -6.82 -11.07
C LEU A 51 -11.58 -6.29 -10.41
N ILE A 52 -11.43 -5.30 -9.54
CA ILE A 52 -12.56 -4.64 -8.88
C ILE A 52 -13.42 -3.92 -9.93
N PHE A 53 -12.81 -3.13 -10.81
CA PHE A 53 -13.56 -2.36 -11.81
C PHE A 53 -14.29 -3.25 -12.81
N GLU A 54 -13.64 -4.29 -13.33
CA GLU A 54 -14.25 -5.27 -14.23
C GLU A 54 -15.48 -5.95 -13.61
N ALA A 55 -15.43 -6.24 -12.31
CA ALA A 55 -16.55 -6.85 -11.59
C ALA A 55 -17.75 -5.90 -11.41
N ILE A 56 -17.52 -4.59 -11.29
CA ILE A 56 -18.58 -3.61 -11.01
C ILE A 56 -19.06 -2.87 -12.26
N ALA A 57 -18.22 -2.76 -13.30
CA ALA A 57 -18.50 -2.03 -14.53
C ALA A 57 -19.85 -2.38 -15.19
N PRO A 58 -20.27 -3.67 -15.28
CA PRO A 58 -21.57 -4.03 -15.84
C PRO A 58 -22.79 -3.45 -15.10
N PHE A 59 -22.60 -3.03 -13.84
CA PHE A 59 -23.64 -2.47 -12.99
C PHE A 59 -23.61 -0.93 -12.95
N LEU A 60 -22.61 -0.31 -13.58
CA LEU A 60 -22.50 1.14 -13.67
C LEU A 60 -23.33 1.65 -14.85
N SER A 61 -24.08 2.72 -14.64
CA SER A 61 -24.86 3.39 -15.71
C SER A 61 -23.99 4.35 -16.54
N LEU A 62 -22.84 3.87 -17.01
CA LEU A 62 -21.90 4.63 -17.83
C LEU A 62 -22.00 4.20 -19.30
N ASN A 63 -21.83 5.16 -20.21
CA ASN A 63 -21.64 4.83 -21.63
C ASN A 63 -20.20 4.36 -21.90
N GLU A 64 -19.95 3.80 -23.08
CA GLU A 64 -18.65 3.19 -23.42
C GLU A 64 -17.46 4.17 -23.29
N ILE A 65 -17.63 5.43 -23.72
CA ILE A 65 -16.59 6.46 -23.65
C ILE A 65 -16.27 6.80 -22.20
N ALA A 66 -17.31 7.02 -21.37
CA ALA A 66 -17.15 7.29 -19.95
C ALA A 66 -16.50 6.09 -19.23
N LEU A 67 -16.89 4.86 -19.59
CA LEU A 67 -16.33 3.64 -19.01
C LEU A 67 -14.83 3.52 -19.31
N GLN A 68 -14.42 3.75 -20.57
CA GLN A 68 -13.00 3.76 -20.97
C GLN A 68 -12.22 4.84 -20.23
N ARG A 69 -12.77 6.07 -20.14
CA ARG A 69 -12.12 7.16 -19.41
C ARG A 69 -11.97 6.85 -17.92
N THR A 70 -13.00 6.29 -17.29
CA THR A 70 -12.96 5.84 -15.90
C THR A 70 -11.91 4.77 -15.68
N GLN A 71 -11.80 3.78 -16.58
CA GLN A 71 -10.76 2.75 -16.49
C GLN A 71 -9.35 3.33 -16.55
N LEU A 72 -9.11 4.27 -17.48
CA LEU A 72 -7.82 4.96 -17.59
C LEU A 72 -7.47 5.73 -16.32
N LEU A 73 -8.45 6.41 -15.71
CA LEU A 73 -8.25 7.13 -14.46
C LEU A 73 -7.99 6.19 -13.27
N ILE A 74 -8.67 5.03 -13.21
CA ILE A 74 -8.40 4.00 -12.20
C ILE A 74 -6.99 3.47 -12.33
N ASP A 75 -6.58 3.09 -13.54
CA ASP A 75 -5.24 2.60 -13.83
C ASP A 75 -4.18 3.64 -13.42
N PHE A 76 -4.40 4.90 -13.78
CA PHE A 76 -3.50 6.00 -13.45
C PHE A 76 -3.40 6.26 -11.94
N CYS A 77 -4.54 6.38 -11.25
CA CYS A 77 -4.55 6.66 -9.81
C CYS A 77 -3.95 5.49 -9.02
N ALA A 78 -4.23 4.25 -9.42
CA ALA A 78 -3.64 3.08 -8.79
C ALA A 78 -2.11 3.04 -8.96
N THR A 79 -1.57 3.42 -10.11
CA THR A 79 -0.12 3.54 -10.28
C THR A 79 0.47 4.69 -9.46
N ALA A 80 -0.22 5.84 -9.41
CA ALA A 80 0.37 7.07 -8.91
C ALA A 80 0.14 7.35 -7.41
N HIS A 81 -0.78 6.65 -6.73
CA HIS A 81 -1.21 7.01 -5.36
C HIS A 81 -0.08 7.10 -4.33
N ASP A 82 0.97 6.29 -4.48
CA ASP A 82 2.13 6.24 -3.59
C ASP A 82 3.41 6.85 -4.19
N MET A 83 3.28 7.64 -5.26
CA MET A 83 4.39 8.26 -6.00
C MET A 83 5.42 8.94 -5.10
N VAL A 84 4.95 9.60 -4.04
CA VAL A 84 5.81 10.26 -3.05
C VAL A 84 5.56 9.67 -1.68
N GLN A 85 6.62 9.23 -0.99
CA GLN A 85 6.58 8.91 0.43
C GLN A 85 7.30 9.98 1.26
N ILE A 86 6.70 10.40 2.38
CA ILE A 86 7.29 11.35 3.33
C ILE A 86 7.28 10.75 4.73
N PHE A 87 8.47 10.65 5.33
CA PHE A 87 8.64 10.22 6.71
C PHE A 87 8.93 11.40 7.63
N SER A 88 8.47 11.31 8.88
CA SER A 88 8.93 12.20 9.95
C SER A 88 10.41 11.98 10.25
N GLU A 89 11.07 12.99 10.83
CA GLU A 89 12.38 12.81 11.45
C GLU A 89 12.34 11.61 12.41
N HIS A 90 13.31 10.70 12.26
CA HIS A 90 13.37 9.46 13.03
C HIS A 90 14.61 9.44 13.90
N LEU A 91 14.44 8.96 15.14
CA LEU A 91 15.57 8.71 16.03
C LEU A 91 16.23 7.38 15.63
N PRO A 92 17.55 7.24 15.88
CA PRO A 92 18.21 5.94 15.77
C PRO A 92 17.45 4.87 16.55
N ASP A 93 17.43 3.66 16.02
CA ASP A 93 16.83 2.47 16.63
C ASP A 93 15.30 2.55 16.88
N THR A 94 14.59 3.45 16.21
CA THR A 94 13.12 3.55 16.26
C THR A 94 12.48 3.29 14.89
N SER A 95 11.24 2.80 14.88
CA SER A 95 10.50 2.65 13.62
C SER A 95 10.24 4.02 12.98
N ARG A 96 10.42 4.12 11.67
CA ARG A 96 10.03 5.30 10.90
C ARG A 96 8.53 5.51 10.98
N LYS A 97 8.10 6.78 10.96
CA LYS A 97 6.68 7.15 10.99
C LYS A 97 6.35 8.01 9.80
N ARG A 98 5.14 7.82 9.27
CA ARG A 98 4.57 8.66 8.22
C ARG A 98 3.56 9.62 8.84
N PRO A 99 3.68 10.93 8.63
CA PRO A 99 2.62 11.86 8.98
C PRO A 99 1.35 11.54 8.18
N HIS A 100 0.20 11.60 8.84
CA HIS A 100 -1.09 11.29 8.23
C HIS A 100 -1.39 12.23 7.05
N GLY A 101 -1.67 11.66 5.87
CA GLY A 101 -2.12 12.36 4.67
C GLY A 101 -1.06 13.22 3.96
N VAL A 102 0.18 13.26 4.45
CA VAL A 102 1.21 14.16 3.91
C VAL A 102 1.80 13.62 2.60
N SER A 103 2.04 12.31 2.51
CA SER A 103 2.50 11.66 1.27
C SER A 103 1.50 11.83 0.13
N GLU A 104 0.22 11.62 0.42
CA GLU A 104 -0.87 11.72 -0.53
C GLU A 104 -1.08 13.16 -1.00
N ALA A 105 -1.04 14.13 -0.07
CA ALA A 105 -1.14 15.55 -0.41
C ALA A 105 0.02 16.03 -1.30
N GLU A 106 1.25 15.57 -1.05
CA GLU A 106 2.40 15.90 -1.89
C GLU A 106 2.29 15.24 -3.26
N THR A 107 1.91 13.96 -3.30
CA THR A 107 1.64 13.23 -4.54
C THR A 107 0.63 13.98 -5.42
N ILE A 108 -0.50 14.38 -4.84
CA ILE A 108 -1.53 15.16 -5.54
C ILE A 108 -0.97 16.48 -6.06
N THR A 109 -0.20 17.19 -5.25
CA THR A 109 0.37 18.50 -5.62
C THR A 109 1.28 18.38 -6.84
N GLN A 110 2.20 17.41 -6.82
CA GLN A 110 3.16 17.20 -7.91
C GLN A 110 2.49 16.69 -9.19
N LEU A 111 1.59 15.71 -9.09
CA LEU A 111 0.86 15.17 -10.24
C LEU A 111 0.01 16.23 -10.93
N ILE A 112 -0.73 17.03 -10.16
CA ILE A 112 -1.60 18.06 -10.73
C ILE A 112 -0.77 19.15 -11.40
N ALA A 113 0.36 19.56 -10.80
CA ALA A 113 1.27 20.51 -11.44
C ALA A 113 1.78 19.98 -12.79
N TYR A 114 2.20 18.71 -12.84
CA TYR A 114 2.65 18.07 -14.08
C TYR A 114 1.53 17.98 -15.14
N ILE A 115 0.33 17.55 -14.75
CA ILE A 115 -0.83 17.46 -15.63
C ILE A 115 -1.21 18.84 -16.19
N GLN A 116 -1.16 19.88 -15.36
CA GLN A 116 -1.44 21.25 -15.79
C GLN A 116 -0.42 21.74 -16.82
N GLU A 117 0.87 21.44 -16.63
CA GLU A 117 1.91 21.76 -17.61
C GLU A 117 1.68 21.01 -18.93
N LEU A 118 1.40 19.70 -18.86
CA LEU A 118 1.09 18.88 -20.03
C LEU A 118 -0.12 19.42 -20.80
N ASN A 119 -1.22 19.73 -20.09
CA ASN A 119 -2.41 20.33 -20.67
C ASN A 119 -2.11 21.66 -21.36
N GLN A 120 -1.30 22.54 -20.74
CA GLN A 120 -0.90 23.81 -21.36
C GLN A 120 -0.15 23.59 -22.67
N GLN A 121 0.80 22.64 -22.70
CA GLN A 121 1.55 22.32 -23.92
C GLN A 121 0.63 21.80 -25.03
N ILE A 122 -0.31 20.91 -24.70
CA ILE A 122 -1.30 20.38 -25.66
C ILE A 122 -2.18 21.51 -26.22
N LEU A 123 -2.74 22.37 -25.36
CA LEU A 123 -3.68 23.42 -25.76
C LEU A 123 -3.02 24.55 -26.56
N GLN A 124 -1.73 24.83 -26.32
CA GLN A 124 -0.96 25.76 -27.15
C GLN A 124 -0.86 25.30 -28.60
N HIS A 125 -0.83 23.98 -28.85
CA HIS A 125 -0.72 23.40 -30.19
C HIS A 125 -2.09 23.08 -30.80
N ASN A 126 -3.06 22.65 -29.99
CA ASN A 126 -4.43 22.39 -30.41
C ASN A 126 -5.42 22.78 -29.30
N PRO A 127 -6.04 23.98 -29.39
CA PRO A 127 -7.00 24.46 -28.39
C PRO A 127 -8.28 23.63 -28.22
N SER A 128 -8.56 22.72 -29.16
CA SER A 128 -9.73 21.82 -29.13
C SER A 128 -9.33 20.36 -28.95
N SER A 129 -8.13 20.10 -28.43
CA SER A 129 -7.65 18.73 -28.21
C SER A 129 -8.45 18.03 -27.12
N GLU A 130 -8.94 16.82 -27.43
CA GLU A 130 -9.55 15.92 -26.44
C GLU A 130 -8.50 15.13 -25.63
N ALA A 131 -7.21 15.34 -25.91
CA ALA A 131 -6.12 14.70 -25.19
C ALA A 131 -5.92 15.25 -23.76
N VAL A 132 -6.52 16.40 -23.43
CA VAL A 132 -6.31 17.04 -22.13
C VAL A 132 -7.05 16.33 -21.00
N PHE A 133 -6.51 16.46 -19.79
CA PHE A 133 -7.27 16.24 -18.57
C PHE A 133 -8.21 17.43 -18.36
N THR A 134 -9.48 17.16 -18.11
CA THR A 134 -10.47 18.19 -17.73
C THR A 134 -10.38 18.47 -16.24
N ASP A 135 -10.98 19.57 -15.79
CA ASP A 135 -11.11 19.88 -14.36
C ASP A 135 -11.80 18.75 -13.59
N SER A 136 -12.76 18.06 -14.23
CA SER A 136 -13.43 16.91 -13.62
C SER A 136 -12.48 15.73 -13.41
N ASP A 137 -11.51 15.51 -14.31
CA ASP A 137 -10.54 14.42 -14.14
C ASP A 137 -9.54 14.74 -13.04
N ILE A 138 -9.11 16.00 -12.95
CA ILE A 138 -8.22 16.48 -11.89
C ILE A 138 -8.85 16.28 -10.52
N GLU A 139 -10.14 16.60 -10.36
CA GLU A 139 -10.86 16.36 -9.11
C GLU A 139 -11.06 14.87 -8.81
N ILE A 140 -11.28 14.03 -9.83
CA ILE A 140 -11.32 12.58 -9.66
C ILE A 140 -9.98 12.04 -9.17
N ILE A 141 -8.87 12.50 -9.74
CA ILE A 141 -7.50 12.09 -9.36
C ILE A 141 -7.23 12.49 -7.91
N ARG A 142 -7.55 13.75 -7.54
CA ARG A 142 -7.42 14.24 -6.17
C ARG A 142 -8.19 13.35 -5.20
N GLU A 143 -9.48 13.15 -5.46
CA GLU A 143 -10.34 12.36 -4.58
C GLU A 143 -9.88 10.91 -4.46
N ALA A 144 -9.35 10.33 -5.55
CA ALA A 144 -8.88 8.95 -5.53
C ALA A 144 -7.62 8.73 -4.71
N ILE A 145 -6.69 9.67 -4.76
CA ILE A 145 -5.46 9.61 -3.96
C ILE A 145 -5.76 9.99 -2.49
N GLU A 146 -6.64 10.97 -2.25
CA GLU A 146 -7.10 11.27 -0.88
C GLU A 146 -7.84 10.09 -0.24
N ALA A 147 -8.48 9.23 -1.03
CA ALA A 147 -9.18 8.06 -0.52
C ALA A 147 -8.25 6.93 -0.03
N THR A 148 -6.95 6.94 -0.39
CA THR A 148 -5.98 5.95 0.12
C THR A 148 -5.45 6.30 1.52
N VAL A 149 -5.65 7.54 1.97
CA VAL A 149 -5.23 8.00 3.29
C VAL A 149 -5.83 7.12 4.39
N CYS A 150 -4.96 6.52 5.19
CA CYS A 150 -5.35 5.64 6.28
C CYS A 150 -5.38 6.35 7.64
N GLU A 151 -6.35 5.98 8.47
CA GLU A 151 -6.43 6.32 9.90
C GLU A 151 -6.41 5.06 10.76
N TYR A 152 -5.88 5.17 11.98
CA TYR A 152 -5.91 4.10 12.96
C TYR A 152 -7.16 4.18 13.85
N ASN A 153 -7.96 3.12 13.83
CA ASN A 153 -9.09 2.97 14.73
C ASN A 153 -8.65 2.26 16.02
N VAL A 154 -8.67 2.97 17.14
CA VAL A 154 -8.26 2.41 18.45
C VAL A 154 -9.16 1.25 18.90
N GLY A 155 -10.46 1.31 18.60
CA GLY A 155 -11.43 0.28 19.01
C GLY A 155 -11.23 -1.06 18.30
N ASP A 156 -10.91 -1.02 17.01
CA ASP A 156 -10.66 -2.21 16.20
C ASP A 156 -9.17 -2.58 16.10
N ARG A 157 -8.28 -1.73 16.66
CA ARG A 157 -6.82 -1.85 16.58
C ARG A 157 -6.29 -2.02 15.14
N SER A 158 -6.98 -1.40 14.18
CA SER A 158 -6.78 -1.60 12.75
C SER A 158 -6.78 -0.26 12.01
N LEU A 159 -6.14 -0.24 10.84
CA LEU A 159 -6.29 0.86 9.88
C LEU A 159 -7.62 0.78 9.12
N TYR A 160 -8.09 1.93 8.67
CA TYR A 160 -9.23 2.11 7.75
C TYR A 160 -9.03 3.37 6.91
N GLN A 161 -9.70 3.47 5.77
CA GLN A 161 -9.67 4.64 4.88
C GLN A 161 -10.95 5.49 5.11
N PRO A 162 -10.88 6.63 5.84
CA PRO A 162 -12.07 7.36 6.30
C PRO A 162 -12.98 7.85 5.18
N SER A 163 -12.41 8.18 4.02
CA SER A 163 -13.13 8.67 2.84
C SER A 163 -14.22 7.70 2.36
N LEU A 164 -14.08 6.40 2.64
CA LEU A 164 -15.09 5.38 2.30
C LEU A 164 -16.33 5.42 3.22
N TYR A 165 -16.29 6.17 4.33
CA TYR A 165 -17.30 6.15 5.38
C TYR A 165 -18.08 7.46 5.53
N GLN A 166 -17.68 8.52 4.83
CA GLN A 166 -18.30 9.86 4.88
C GLN A 166 -19.74 9.82 4.38
N THR A 167 -20.73 10.08 5.24
CA THR A 167 -22.16 9.89 4.91
C THR A 167 -22.74 10.95 3.97
N ASP A 168 -22.08 12.11 3.90
CA ASP A 168 -22.49 13.30 3.16
C ASP A 168 -21.95 13.34 1.72
N LYS A 169 -20.83 12.67 1.45
CA LYS A 169 -20.25 12.53 0.11
C LYS A 169 -19.96 11.07 -0.20
N SER A 170 -20.50 10.56 -1.31
CA SER A 170 -20.08 9.25 -1.83
C SER A 170 -18.79 9.41 -2.60
N PRO A 171 -17.78 8.56 -2.33
CA PRO A 171 -16.57 8.58 -3.11
C PRO A 171 -16.91 8.31 -4.57
N ASN A 172 -16.26 9.02 -5.48
CA ASN A 172 -16.26 8.70 -6.89
C ASN A 172 -15.86 7.23 -7.09
N ILE A 173 -16.36 6.60 -8.15
CA ILE A 173 -16.05 5.20 -8.45
C ILE A 173 -14.55 4.95 -8.56
N VAL A 174 -13.78 5.90 -9.11
CA VAL A 174 -12.31 5.80 -9.18
C VAL A 174 -11.71 5.76 -7.78
N ALA A 175 -12.15 6.64 -6.90
CA ALA A 175 -11.68 6.71 -5.52
C ALA A 175 -12.02 5.45 -4.71
N LEU A 176 -13.25 4.95 -4.84
CA LEU A 176 -13.67 3.71 -4.21
C LEU A 176 -12.82 2.52 -4.68
N VAL A 177 -12.62 2.39 -6.00
CA VAL A 177 -11.85 1.28 -6.56
C VAL A 177 -10.39 1.33 -6.13
N THR A 178 -9.75 2.51 -6.22
CA THR A 178 -8.35 2.69 -5.83
C THR A 178 -8.15 2.38 -4.34
N ALA A 179 -8.99 2.92 -3.46
CA ALA A 179 -8.90 2.68 -2.01
C ALA A 179 -9.09 1.19 -1.65
N LEU A 180 -10.08 0.53 -2.25
CA LEU A 180 -10.31 -0.91 -2.06
C LEU A 180 -9.15 -1.77 -2.58
N ALA A 181 -8.52 -1.36 -3.69
CA ALA A 181 -7.39 -2.06 -4.28
C ALA A 181 -6.12 -1.95 -3.41
N ASP A 182 -5.86 -0.76 -2.86
CA ASP A 182 -4.71 -0.46 -2.01
C ASP A 182 -4.65 -1.39 -0.78
N LEU A 183 -5.78 -1.56 -0.07
CA LEU A 183 -5.88 -2.49 1.07
C LEU A 183 -6.45 -3.87 0.69
N GLY A 184 -6.31 -4.25 -0.58
CA GLY A 184 -7.01 -5.38 -1.20
C GLY A 184 -6.30 -6.73 -1.13
N ALA A 185 -5.00 -6.77 -0.79
CA ALA A 185 -4.17 -7.97 -0.91
C ALA A 185 -4.78 -9.21 -0.24
N LEU A 186 -5.18 -9.08 1.03
CA LEU A 186 -5.77 -10.18 1.79
C LEU A 186 -7.03 -10.73 1.13
N GLY A 187 -7.96 -9.85 0.74
CA GLY A 187 -9.25 -10.28 0.21
C GLY A 187 -9.16 -10.84 -1.20
N ILE A 188 -8.24 -10.33 -2.02
CA ILE A 188 -8.14 -10.64 -3.45
C ILE A 188 -7.14 -11.77 -3.73
N GLU A 189 -5.97 -11.74 -3.08
CA GLU A 189 -4.86 -12.65 -3.37
C GLU A 189 -4.61 -13.65 -2.23
N GLY A 190 -5.13 -13.40 -1.04
CA GLY A 190 -5.08 -14.32 0.10
C GLY A 190 -3.88 -14.12 1.03
N ILE A 191 -3.63 -15.13 1.87
CA ILE A 191 -2.71 -15.04 3.02
C ILE A 191 -1.25 -14.83 2.60
N ASP A 192 -0.79 -15.49 1.54
CA ASP A 192 0.61 -15.40 1.13
C ASP A 192 0.99 -13.99 0.67
N ALA A 193 0.16 -13.38 -0.18
CA ALA A 193 0.33 -12.00 -0.61
C ALA A 193 0.26 -11.03 0.59
N TYR A 194 -0.73 -11.23 1.45
CA TYR A 194 -0.92 -10.44 2.66
C TYR A 194 0.30 -10.48 3.60
N ASN A 195 0.87 -11.68 3.83
CA ASN A 195 2.04 -11.85 4.67
C ASN A 195 3.30 -11.27 4.02
N GLN A 196 3.44 -11.41 2.71
CA GLN A 196 4.54 -10.81 1.97
C GLN A 196 4.51 -9.28 2.06
N GLU A 197 3.36 -8.63 1.90
CA GLU A 197 3.22 -7.19 2.11
C GLU A 197 3.52 -6.80 3.56
N GLY A 198 3.01 -7.57 4.54
CA GLY A 198 3.32 -7.37 5.96
C GLY A 198 4.83 -7.37 6.25
N ARG A 199 5.56 -8.28 5.61
CA ARG A 199 7.04 -8.35 5.63
C ARG A 199 7.69 -7.11 5.03
N LEU A 200 7.29 -6.71 3.82
CA LEU A 200 7.87 -5.56 3.14
C LEU A 200 7.64 -4.25 3.93
N ILE A 201 6.45 -4.08 4.49
CA ILE A 201 6.15 -2.93 5.36
C ILE A 201 7.01 -2.97 6.63
N SER A 202 7.19 -4.15 7.24
CA SER A 202 8.05 -4.28 8.43
C SER A 202 9.50 -3.89 8.14
N LEU A 203 10.03 -4.27 6.97
CA LEU A 203 11.37 -3.89 6.53
C LEU A 203 11.48 -2.38 6.30
N GLU A 204 10.46 -1.79 5.68
CA GLU A 204 10.43 -0.36 5.41
C GLU A 204 10.33 0.46 6.70
N GLU A 205 9.49 0.06 7.65
CA GLU A 205 9.32 0.78 8.91
C GLU A 205 10.54 0.64 9.83
N ASN A 206 11.35 -0.43 9.70
CA ASN A 206 12.44 -0.76 10.60
C ASN A 206 13.77 -1.00 9.84
N PRO A 207 14.35 0.04 9.19
CA PRO A 207 15.55 -0.11 8.37
C PRO A 207 16.79 -0.55 9.17
N ASP A 208 16.79 -0.34 10.49
CA ASP A 208 17.85 -0.73 11.41
C ASP A 208 17.85 -2.23 11.75
N ALA A 209 16.71 -2.92 11.58
CA ALA A 209 16.47 -4.24 12.15
C ALA A 209 17.49 -5.30 11.71
N ILE A 210 17.73 -5.40 10.40
CA ILE A 210 18.68 -6.39 9.85
C ILE A 210 20.09 -6.15 10.42
N SER A 211 20.51 -4.88 10.53
CA SER A 211 21.84 -4.55 11.02
C SER A 211 22.03 -4.97 12.48
N ILE A 212 21.04 -4.69 13.35
CA ILE A 212 21.09 -5.01 14.78
C ILE A 212 21.06 -6.53 15.03
N ILE A 213 20.19 -7.25 14.31
CA ILE A 213 20.07 -8.71 14.43
C ILE A 213 21.39 -9.41 14.05
N LYS A 214 22.12 -8.87 13.07
CA LYS A 214 23.37 -9.47 12.55
C LYS A 214 24.60 -9.23 13.41
N ILE A 215 24.61 -8.22 14.29
CA ILE A 215 25.79 -7.91 15.12
C ILE A 215 26.13 -9.13 15.97
N GLN A 216 27.37 -9.60 15.91
CA GLN A 216 27.85 -10.66 16.79
C GLN A 216 28.14 -10.09 18.18
N PRO A 217 27.81 -10.82 19.26
CA PRO A 217 28.16 -10.40 20.61
C PRO A 217 29.68 -10.28 20.75
N CYS A 218 30.15 -9.20 21.37
CA CYS A 218 31.57 -9.02 21.67
C CYS A 218 31.87 -9.38 23.15
N MET A 219 33.14 -9.63 23.49
CA MET A 219 33.53 -10.01 24.86
C MET A 219 33.44 -8.86 25.90
N ASN A 220 33.04 -7.64 25.49
CA ASN A 220 32.81 -6.54 26.42
C ASN A 220 31.36 -6.56 26.94
N ILE A 221 31.20 -6.73 28.26
CA ILE A 221 29.91 -6.86 28.94
C ILE A 221 29.02 -5.62 28.73
N GLU A 222 29.56 -4.39 28.79
CA GLU A 222 28.75 -3.19 28.62
C GLU A 222 28.18 -3.07 27.19
N VAL A 223 28.98 -3.49 26.20
CA VAL A 223 28.55 -3.53 24.79
C VAL A 223 27.57 -4.68 24.54
N PHE A 224 27.74 -5.80 25.25
CA PHE A 224 26.81 -6.92 25.21
C PHE A 224 25.43 -6.52 25.73
N ASP A 225 25.34 -5.91 26.92
CA ASP A 225 24.07 -5.49 27.52
C ASP A 225 23.33 -4.47 26.63
N GLN A 226 24.06 -3.53 26.03
CA GLN A 226 23.49 -2.57 25.07
C GLN A 226 22.96 -3.26 23.81
N LEU A 227 23.68 -4.26 23.29
CA LEU A 227 23.24 -5.02 22.12
C LEU A 227 21.97 -5.84 22.44
N GLU A 228 21.90 -6.47 23.60
CA GLU A 228 20.73 -7.23 24.03
C GLU A 228 19.50 -6.32 24.23
N GLN A 229 19.67 -5.12 24.80
CA GLN A 229 18.58 -4.16 24.88
C GLN A 229 18.06 -3.77 23.49
N ARG A 230 18.95 -3.49 22.53
CA ARG A 230 18.56 -3.14 21.16
C ARG A 230 17.86 -4.30 20.44
N ARG A 231 18.28 -5.53 20.70
CA ARG A 231 17.64 -6.75 20.18
C ARG A 231 16.26 -6.95 20.77
N GLU A 232 16.08 -6.70 22.07
CA GLU A 232 14.78 -6.73 22.71
C GLU A 232 13.86 -5.63 22.14
N ASP A 233 14.37 -4.42 21.90
CA ASP A 233 13.60 -3.35 21.27
C ASP A 233 13.14 -3.74 19.85
N ILE A 234 13.97 -4.45 19.08
CA ILE A 234 13.57 -5.03 17.79
C ILE A 234 12.49 -6.09 17.98
N ARG A 235 12.67 -7.02 18.93
CA ARG A 235 11.70 -8.07 19.22
C ARG A 235 10.32 -7.49 19.51
N GLN A 236 10.26 -6.46 20.35
CA GLN A 236 9.03 -5.74 20.69
C GLN A 236 8.38 -5.07 19.47
N ARG A 237 9.18 -4.43 18.60
CA ARG A 237 8.68 -3.82 17.37
C ARG A 237 8.07 -4.86 16.43
N LEU A 238 8.76 -5.98 16.21
CA LEU A 238 8.27 -7.06 15.36
C LEU A 238 7.04 -7.76 15.96
N LEU A 239 7.02 -8.00 17.27
CA LEU A 239 5.87 -8.59 17.96
C LEU A 239 4.64 -7.67 17.85
N LYS A 240 4.82 -6.36 18.05
CA LYS A 240 3.76 -5.37 17.86
C LYS A 240 3.23 -5.40 16.43
N ARG A 241 4.11 -5.51 15.43
CA ARG A 241 3.74 -5.62 14.01
C ARG A 241 2.94 -6.90 13.73
N ALA A 242 3.37 -8.04 14.27
CA ALA A 242 2.68 -9.32 14.13
C ALA A 242 1.25 -9.26 14.72
N ASN A 243 1.11 -8.69 15.92
CA ASN A 243 -0.20 -8.43 16.53
C ASN A 243 -1.06 -7.50 15.68
N PHE A 244 -0.48 -6.41 15.17
CA PHE A 244 -1.19 -5.48 14.29
C PHE A 244 -1.66 -6.15 12.99
N GLN A 245 -0.89 -7.06 12.42
CA GLN A 245 -1.28 -7.81 11.21
C GLN A 245 -2.56 -8.61 11.47
N VAL A 246 -2.63 -9.36 12.57
CA VAL A 246 -3.87 -10.06 12.96
C VAL A 246 -5.06 -9.09 13.14
N ASP A 247 -4.86 -7.99 13.87
CA ASP A 247 -5.92 -7.00 14.11
C ASP A 247 -6.37 -6.32 12.80
N PHE A 248 -5.45 -6.04 11.88
CA PHE A 248 -5.73 -5.46 10.58
C PHE A 248 -6.55 -6.40 9.70
N ALA A 249 -6.21 -7.69 9.65
CA ALA A 249 -6.98 -8.69 8.90
C ALA A 249 -8.45 -8.77 9.38
N LYS A 250 -8.66 -8.79 10.71
CA LYS A 250 -10.00 -8.73 11.32
C LYS A 250 -10.73 -7.44 10.97
N GLY A 251 -10.03 -6.32 11.04
CA GLY A 251 -10.56 -5.01 10.70
C GLY A 251 -11.05 -4.95 9.26
N ARG A 252 -10.28 -5.47 8.30
CA ARG A 252 -10.69 -5.56 6.89
C ARG A 252 -11.99 -6.34 6.72
N LEU A 253 -12.08 -7.55 7.29
CA LEU A 253 -13.30 -8.38 7.20
C LEU A 253 -14.53 -7.67 7.77
N LYS A 254 -14.40 -7.07 8.97
CA LYS A 254 -15.49 -6.36 9.64
C LYS A 254 -16.03 -5.17 8.85
N ARG A 255 -15.16 -4.52 8.07
CA ARG A 255 -15.43 -3.24 7.42
C ARG A 255 -15.95 -3.36 6.01
N PHE A 256 -15.56 -4.42 5.31
CA PHE A 256 -15.80 -4.58 3.88
C PHE A 256 -17.25 -4.34 3.46
N GLU A 257 -18.22 -4.90 4.21
CA GLU A 257 -19.66 -4.70 3.96
C GLU A 257 -20.06 -3.23 3.86
N ARG A 258 -19.52 -2.40 4.76
CA ARG A 258 -19.82 -0.97 4.80
C ARG A 258 -19.09 -0.20 3.70
N GLU A 259 -17.88 -0.61 3.35
CA GLU A 259 -17.07 0.03 2.30
C GLU A 259 -17.72 -0.12 0.92
N VAL A 260 -18.37 -1.26 0.66
CA VAL A 260 -19.04 -1.53 -0.62
C VAL A 260 -20.54 -1.23 -0.62
N SER A 261 -21.14 -0.82 0.51
CA SER A 261 -22.60 -0.76 0.69
C SER A 261 -23.33 0.22 -0.23
N ARG A 262 -22.61 1.10 -0.91
CA ARG A 262 -23.17 2.11 -1.83
C ARG A 262 -23.24 1.63 -3.28
N LEU A 263 -22.60 0.50 -3.58
CA LEU A 263 -22.64 -0.09 -4.90
C LEU A 263 -23.98 -0.82 -5.13
N PRO A 264 -24.40 -1.00 -6.39
CA PRO A 264 -25.55 -1.85 -6.71
C PRO A 264 -25.40 -3.27 -6.12
N GLU A 265 -26.49 -3.89 -5.68
CA GLU A 265 -26.45 -5.23 -5.04
C GLU A 265 -25.72 -6.28 -5.89
N GLY A 266 -25.90 -6.23 -7.21
CA GLY A 266 -25.21 -7.12 -8.15
C GLY A 266 -23.69 -6.91 -8.15
N ALA A 267 -23.23 -5.66 -8.07
CA ALA A 267 -21.81 -5.34 -7.94
C ALA A 267 -21.24 -5.80 -6.60
N ILE A 268 -21.96 -5.57 -5.49
CA ILE A 268 -21.58 -6.06 -4.15
C ILE A 268 -21.43 -7.58 -4.17
N HIS A 269 -22.36 -8.29 -4.79
CA HIS A 269 -22.30 -9.75 -4.90
C HIS A 269 -21.08 -10.23 -5.71
N GLN A 270 -20.77 -9.60 -6.85
CA GLN A 270 -19.59 -9.92 -7.64
C GLN A 270 -18.30 -9.64 -6.85
N LEU A 271 -18.21 -8.50 -6.17
CA LEU A 271 -17.06 -8.18 -5.34
C LEU A 271 -16.83 -9.21 -4.24
N LYS A 272 -17.87 -9.66 -3.54
CA LYS A 272 -17.73 -10.67 -2.47
C LYS A 272 -17.34 -12.04 -3.00
N THR A 273 -17.94 -12.48 -4.10
CA THR A 273 -17.83 -13.88 -4.54
C THR A 273 -16.68 -14.14 -5.50
N GLN A 274 -16.27 -13.13 -6.28
CA GLN A 274 -15.25 -13.28 -7.32
C GLN A 274 -13.96 -12.54 -6.99
N VAL A 275 -14.05 -11.34 -6.43
CA VAL A 275 -12.89 -10.46 -6.22
C VAL A 275 -12.31 -10.64 -4.82
N PHE A 276 -13.04 -10.25 -3.78
CA PHE A 276 -12.65 -10.36 -2.37
C PHE A 276 -12.95 -11.74 -1.76
N LYS A 277 -12.79 -12.80 -2.56
CA LYS A 277 -13.18 -14.18 -2.21
C LYS A 277 -12.41 -14.77 -1.02
N HIS A 278 -11.24 -14.21 -0.69
CA HIS A 278 -10.42 -14.65 0.44
C HIS A 278 -10.76 -13.91 1.74
N LEU A 279 -11.58 -12.87 1.70
CA LEU A 279 -11.96 -12.14 2.90
C LEU A 279 -13.08 -12.89 3.65
N THR A 280 -12.69 -13.96 4.33
CA THR A 280 -13.58 -14.92 5.02
C THR A 280 -13.15 -15.13 6.46
N SER A 281 -14.02 -15.67 7.31
CA SER A 281 -13.67 -15.93 8.72
C SER A 281 -12.59 -16.99 8.82
N GLU A 282 -12.63 -18.01 7.96
CA GLU A 282 -11.66 -19.10 7.88
C GLU A 282 -10.26 -18.58 7.54
N THR A 283 -10.17 -17.60 6.63
CA THR A 283 -8.90 -16.93 6.33
C THR A 283 -8.36 -16.17 7.55
N ILE A 284 -9.22 -15.48 8.31
CA ILE A 284 -8.81 -14.76 9.52
C ILE A 284 -8.30 -15.73 10.58
N GLU A 285 -9.01 -16.83 10.82
CA GLU A 285 -8.60 -17.89 11.75
C GLU A 285 -7.23 -18.47 11.36
N ALA A 286 -6.98 -18.69 10.06
CA ALA A 286 -5.69 -19.16 9.58
C ALA A 286 -4.56 -18.13 9.83
N ILE A 287 -4.83 -16.84 9.66
CA ILE A 287 -3.85 -15.77 9.99
C ILE A 287 -3.55 -15.76 11.49
N GLU A 288 -4.58 -15.85 12.34
CA GLU A 288 -4.42 -15.92 13.80
C GLU A 288 -3.56 -17.09 14.24
N LEU A 289 -3.75 -18.26 13.63
CA LEU A 289 -3.03 -19.49 13.96
C LEU A 289 -1.56 -19.47 13.50
N THR A 290 -1.27 -18.79 12.40
CA THR A 290 0.05 -18.81 11.75
C THR A 290 0.93 -17.62 12.11
N THR A 291 0.34 -16.53 12.60
CA THR A 291 1.09 -15.31 12.98
C THR A 291 1.62 -15.42 14.41
N PRO A 292 2.93 -15.26 14.65
CA PRO A 292 3.52 -15.43 15.98
C PRO A 292 3.25 -14.19 16.86
N THR A 293 2.15 -14.25 17.63
CA THR A 293 1.63 -13.11 18.42
C THR A 293 1.85 -13.23 19.93
N LYS A 294 2.40 -14.34 20.42
CA LYS A 294 2.58 -14.58 21.86
C LYS A 294 3.66 -13.66 22.43
N ASP A 295 3.46 -13.16 23.65
CA ASP A 295 4.39 -12.24 24.32
C ASP A 295 5.81 -12.82 24.49
N ASP A 296 5.92 -14.14 24.63
CA ASP A 296 7.16 -14.90 24.78
C ASP A 296 7.79 -15.35 23.45
N THR A 297 7.24 -14.95 22.30
CA THR A 297 7.83 -15.24 20.98
C THR A 297 9.24 -14.65 20.90
N SER A 298 10.18 -15.47 20.44
CA SER A 298 11.59 -15.08 20.32
C SER A 298 11.83 -14.09 19.17
N LEU A 299 12.94 -13.35 19.26
CA LEU A 299 13.40 -12.47 18.18
C LEU A 299 13.59 -13.24 16.87
N TRP A 300 14.11 -14.47 16.92
CA TRP A 300 14.42 -15.25 15.72
C TRP A 300 13.19 -15.81 15.04
N GLU A 301 12.17 -16.23 15.79
CA GLU A 301 10.88 -16.63 15.23
C GLU A 301 10.19 -15.45 14.52
N LEU A 302 10.19 -14.27 15.15
CA LEU A 302 9.68 -13.04 14.53
C LEU A 302 10.49 -12.64 13.28
N ALA A 303 11.82 -12.71 13.37
CA ALA A 303 12.71 -12.43 12.26
C ALA A 303 12.50 -13.43 11.10
N ALA A 304 12.25 -14.71 11.38
CA ALA A 304 11.93 -15.70 10.36
C ALA A 304 10.56 -15.41 9.71
N PHE A 305 9.53 -15.10 10.50
CA PHE A 305 8.21 -14.75 10.00
C PHE A 305 8.24 -13.55 9.04
N PHE A 306 8.96 -12.48 9.41
CA PHE A 306 9.17 -11.32 8.52
C PHE A 306 10.31 -11.52 7.51
N GLY A 307 10.84 -12.73 7.35
CA GLY A 307 11.90 -13.07 6.40
C GLY A 307 13.16 -12.19 6.51
N LEU A 308 13.45 -11.71 7.72
CA LEU A 308 14.74 -11.13 8.08
C LEU A 308 15.79 -12.24 8.26
N GLY A 309 15.32 -13.46 8.56
CA GLY A 309 16.10 -14.70 8.77
C GLY A 309 16.92 -15.19 7.58
N ASP A 310 16.40 -15.12 6.36
CA ASP A 310 17.09 -15.65 5.16
C ASP A 310 18.34 -14.86 4.78
N GLN A 311 18.49 -13.64 5.34
CA GLN A 311 19.72 -12.87 5.23
C GLN A 311 20.72 -13.14 6.36
N LEU A 312 20.38 -14.00 7.32
CA LEU A 312 21.20 -14.41 8.46
C LEU A 312 21.88 -15.72 8.09
N SER A 313 23.18 -15.85 8.35
CA SER A 313 23.91 -17.05 7.92
C SER A 313 23.38 -18.29 8.67
N PRO A 314 23.40 -19.49 8.05
CA PRO A 314 22.93 -20.74 8.66
C PRO A 314 23.58 -21.11 10.01
N ILE A 315 24.69 -20.44 10.37
CA ILE A 315 25.44 -20.68 11.61
C ILE A 315 24.69 -20.13 12.84
N GLN A 316 23.87 -19.08 12.68
CA GLN A 316 23.14 -18.46 13.79
C GLN A 316 21.92 -19.27 14.23
N PHE A 317 21.25 -19.97 13.31
CA PHE A 317 20.05 -20.76 13.62
C PHE A 317 20.36 -22.00 14.49
N LYS A 318 21.60 -22.50 14.47
CA LYS A 318 22.01 -23.70 15.23
C LYS A 318 22.41 -23.44 16.68
N LEU A 319 22.79 -22.21 17.03
CA LEU A 319 23.33 -21.93 18.37
C LEU A 319 22.27 -21.84 19.48
N GLU A 320 20.99 -21.68 19.14
CA GLU A 320 19.90 -21.55 20.12
C GLU A 320 18.92 -22.73 20.16
N GLN A 321 19.03 -23.71 19.26
CA GLN A 321 18.20 -24.92 19.32
C GLN A 321 18.67 -25.98 20.33
N ASN A 322 19.69 -25.71 21.15
CA ASN A 322 20.19 -26.68 22.15
C ASN A 322 20.49 -28.08 21.59
N GLU A 323 20.82 -28.20 20.30
CA GLU A 323 21.29 -29.48 19.77
C GLU A 323 22.79 -29.63 20.04
N PRO A 324 23.22 -30.69 20.77
CA PRO A 324 24.63 -30.96 20.95
C PRO A 324 25.25 -31.41 19.62
N TRP A 325 26.48 -30.94 19.38
CA TRP A 325 27.32 -31.28 18.22
C TRP A 325 27.51 -32.79 18.01
#